data_AF-A0A9W8JWG3-F1
#
_entry.id   AF-A0A9W8JWG3-F1
#
_cell.length_a   1.000
_cell.length_b   1.000
_cell.length_c   1.000
_cell.angle_alpha   90.00
_cell.angle_beta   90.00
_cell.angle_gamma   90.00
#
_symmetry.space_group_name_H-M   'P 1'
#
loop_
_entity.id
_entity.type
_entity.pdbx_description
1 polymer ?
#
loop_
_entity_poly.entity_id
_entity_poly.type
_entity_poly.pdbx_seq_one_letter_code
_entity_poly.pdbx_strand_id
1 'polypeptide(L)'
;MYACSKALAKPILRGVLTVGDTWIFPLLALNSHSDGAQYWQSDEISILTVTPPGRAHITPPWPDIIAGILADWTMHSFEDIESGDDWFEVGL
;
A
#
# COMPACT_ATOMS: atom_id res chain seq x y z
N MET A 1 6.90 -6.00 -8.64
CA MET A 1 5.74 -6.73 -8.08
C MET A 1 5.30 -7.90 -8.96
N TYR A 2 4.93 -7.71 -10.23
CA TYR A 2 4.45 -8.80 -11.11
C TYR A 2 5.38 -10.02 -11.20
N ALA A 3 6.65 -9.80 -11.51
CA ALA A 3 7.63 -10.88 -11.56
C ALA A 3 7.73 -11.63 -10.22
N CYS A 4 7.68 -10.91 -9.10
CA CYS A 4 7.71 -11.52 -7.76
C CYS A 4 6.44 -12.34 -7.49
N SER A 5 5.26 -11.80 -7.82
CA SER A 5 3.98 -12.49 -7.69
C SER A 5 3.96 -13.80 -8.47
N LYS A 6 4.46 -13.81 -9.72
CA LYS A 6 4.61 -15.05 -10.52
C LYS A 6 5.63 -16.02 -9.89
N ALA A 7 6.78 -15.52 -9.45
CA ALA A 7 7.82 -16.35 -8.86
C ALA A 7 7.37 -17.00 -7.52
N LEU A 8 6.55 -16.30 -6.75
CA LEU A 8 6.01 -16.76 -5.47
C LEU A 8 4.69 -17.51 -5.60
N ALA A 9 4.13 -17.63 -6.80
CA ALA A 9 2.78 -18.14 -7.05
C ALA A 9 1.70 -17.47 -6.16
N LYS A 10 1.86 -16.18 -5.89
CA LYS A 10 0.90 -15.39 -5.10
C LYS A 10 0.03 -14.59 -6.06
N PRO A 11 -1.27 -14.93 -6.22
CA PRO A 11 -2.16 -14.27 -7.18
C PRO A 11 -2.37 -12.80 -6.82
N ILE A 12 -2.32 -12.46 -5.53
CA ILE A 12 -2.40 -11.10 -5.04
C ILE A 12 -1.11 -10.73 -4.31
N LEU A 13 -0.68 -9.49 -4.53
CA LEU A 13 0.50 -8.94 -3.88
C LEU A 13 0.22 -7.51 -3.41
N ARG A 14 0.20 -7.38 -2.09
CA ARG A 14 0.21 -6.13 -1.31
C ARG A 14 1.65 -5.63 -1.21
N GLY A 15 1.91 -4.38 -1.59
CA GLY A 15 3.26 -3.82 -1.65
C GLY A 15 3.35 -2.44 -1.02
N VAL A 16 4.55 -2.05 -0.61
CA VAL A 16 4.80 -0.74 0.00
C VAL A 16 6.00 -0.12 -0.69
N LEU A 17 5.85 1.14 -1.11
CA LEU A 17 6.93 1.97 -1.62
C LEU A 17 7.09 3.17 -0.70
N THR A 18 8.30 3.41 -0.20
CA THR A 18 8.57 4.54 0.68
C THR A 18 9.98 5.07 0.48
N VAL A 19 10.14 6.39 0.66
CA VAL A 19 11.44 7.08 0.78
C VAL A 19 11.68 7.58 2.21
N GLY A 20 10.88 7.11 3.18
CA GLY A 20 10.97 7.43 4.61
C GLY A 20 9.80 8.30 5.07
N ASP A 21 9.64 9.48 4.46
CA ASP A 21 8.58 10.44 4.79
C ASP A 21 7.36 10.34 3.87
N THR A 22 7.57 9.89 2.64
CA THR A 22 6.51 9.66 1.66
C THR A 22 6.26 8.16 1.46
N TRP A 23 4.99 7.78 1.40
CA TRP A 23 4.52 6.39 1.31
C TRP A 23 3.46 6.22 0.21
N ILE A 24 3.54 5.12 -0.52
CA ILE A 24 2.56 4.67 -1.52
C ILE A 24 2.31 3.17 -1.30
N PHE A 25 1.04 2.77 -1.35
CA PHE A 25 0.61 1.38 -1.16
C PHE A 25 0.09 0.79 -2.47
N PRO A 26 0.94 0.15 -3.29
CA PRO A 26 0.51 -0.55 -4.49
C PRO A 26 -0.08 -1.94 -4.20
N LEU A 27 -1.03 -2.32 -5.05
CA LEU A 27 -1.65 -3.65 -5.11
C LEU A 27 -1.53 -4.22 -6.52
N LEU A 28 -1.37 -5.53 -6.57
CA LEU A 28 -1.33 -6.30 -7.81
C LEU A 28 -2.23 -7.52 -7.67
N ALA A 29 -3.08 -7.76 -8.67
CA ALA A 29 -3.79 -9.02 -8.85
C ALA A 29 -3.44 -9.62 -10.21
N LEU A 30 -2.92 -10.84 -10.22
CA LEU A 30 -2.75 -11.61 -11.45
C LEU A 30 -4.11 -12.00 -12.00
N ASN A 31 -4.24 -12.02 -13.31
CA ASN A 31 -5.41 -12.62 -13.93
C ASN A 31 -5.39 -14.17 -13.79
N SER A 32 -6.53 -14.81 -14.06
CA SER A 32 -6.72 -16.27 -13.93
C SER A 32 -5.68 -17.12 -14.69
N HIS A 33 -5.08 -16.57 -15.75
CA HIS A 33 -4.07 -17.25 -16.57
C HIS A 33 -2.63 -16.81 -16.27
N SER A 34 -2.43 -15.90 -15.31
CA SER A 34 -1.14 -15.32 -14.94
C SER A 34 -0.32 -14.75 -16.12
N ASP A 35 -0.99 -14.39 -17.22
CA ASP A 35 -0.43 -13.76 -18.42
C ASP A 35 -0.61 -12.23 -18.41
N GLY A 36 -1.29 -11.70 -17.39
CA GLY A 36 -1.49 -10.29 -17.15
C GLY A 36 -1.76 -9.99 -15.68
N ALA A 37 -1.90 -8.71 -15.35
CA ALA A 37 -2.23 -8.26 -14.01
C ALA A 37 -2.99 -6.94 -14.01
N GLN A 38 -3.81 -6.75 -12.99
CA GLN A 38 -4.41 -5.48 -12.63
C GLN A 38 -3.60 -4.84 -11.50
N TYR A 39 -3.53 -3.52 -11.52
CA TYR A 39 -2.73 -2.72 -10.59
C TYR A 39 -3.60 -1.62 -10.01
N TRP A 40 -3.44 -1.40 -8.71
CA TRP A 40 -4.00 -0.26 -7.98
C TRP A 40 -2.91 0.36 -7.12
N GLN A 41 -3.10 1.60 -6.73
CA GLN A 41 -2.24 2.26 -5.77
C GLN A 41 -3.05 3.28 -4.97
N SER A 42 -2.66 3.49 -3.72
CA SER A 42 -3.10 4.65 -2.95
C SER A 42 -2.60 5.95 -3.58
N ASP A 43 -3.19 7.06 -3.14
CA ASP A 43 -2.53 8.37 -3.25
C ASP A 43 -1.23 8.40 -2.43
N GLU A 44 -0.41 9.40 -2.71
CA GLU A 44 0.81 9.65 -1.96
C GLU A 44 0.50 10.15 -0.54
N ILE A 45 1.03 9.46 0.47
CA ILE A 45 0.87 9.83 1.88
C ILE A 45 2.19 10.41 2.39
N SER A 46 2.20 11.69 2.71
CA SER A 46 3.32 12.32 3.42
C SER A 46 3.08 12.33 4.92
N ILE A 47 3.98 11.70 5.69
CA ILE A 47 3.95 11.76 7.16
C ILE A 47 4.61 13.02 7.71
N LEU A 48 5.20 13.86 6.85
CA LEU A 48 5.85 15.10 7.26
C LEU A 48 5.13 16.33 6.70
N THR A 49 5.02 17.36 7.52
CA THR A 49 4.65 18.71 7.10
C THR A 49 5.70 19.69 7.58
N VAL A 50 6.14 20.56 6.67
CA VAL A 50 7.14 21.60 6.94
C VAL A 50 6.41 22.92 7.14
N THR A 51 6.51 23.49 8.33
CA THR A 51 5.96 24.82 8.63
C THR A 51 7.06 25.88 8.58
N PRO A 52 6.78 27.12 8.15
CA PRO A 52 7.75 28.21 8.23
C PRO A 52 8.21 28.41 9.69
N PRO A 53 9.52 28.54 10.00
CA PRO A 53 10.64 28.81 9.09
C PRO A 53 11.43 27.56 8.60
N GLY A 54 10.80 26.40 8.51
CA GLY A 54 11.42 25.15 8.04
C GLY A 54 11.38 24.00 9.06
N ARG A 55 10.50 24.08 10.06
CA ARG A 55 10.38 23.02 11.07
C ARG A 55 9.51 21.90 10.54
N ALA A 56 10.09 20.70 10.43
CA ALA A 56 9.35 19.49 10.08
C ALA A 56 8.60 18.94 11.30
N HIS A 57 7.36 18.53 11.06
CA HIS A 57 6.51 17.88 12.04
C HIS A 57 5.95 16.59 11.44
N ILE A 58 5.87 15.55 12.27
CA ILE A 58 5.10 14.37 11.93
C ILE A 58 3.63 14.77 11.89
N THR A 59 2.93 14.43 10.82
CA THR A 59 1.54 14.80 10.55
C THR A 59 0.63 13.65 10.97
N PRO A 60 -0.10 13.77 12.10
CA PRO A 60 -1.15 12.82 12.43
C PRO A 60 -2.30 12.94 11.41
N PRO A 61 -3.04 11.85 11.14
CA PRO A 61 -2.94 10.53 11.75
C PRO A 61 -2.03 9.55 11.00
N TRP A 62 -1.23 10.02 10.04
CA TRP A 62 -0.61 9.16 9.03
C TRP A 62 0.27 8.03 9.57
N PRO A 63 1.13 8.22 10.58
CA PRO A 63 1.91 7.12 11.13
C PRO A 63 1.04 5.96 11.67
N ASP A 64 -0.07 6.29 12.33
CA ASP A 64 -0.98 5.29 12.91
C ASP A 64 -1.75 4.55 11.81
N ILE A 65 -2.20 5.27 10.78
CA ILE A 65 -2.86 4.67 9.60
C ILE A 65 -1.88 3.75 8.86
N ILE A 66 -0.65 4.19 8.59
CA ILE A 66 0.38 3.39 7.92
C ILE A 66 0.67 2.13 8.74
N ALA A 67 0.84 2.25 10.06
CA ALA A 67 1.06 1.10 10.93
C ALA A 67 -0.13 0.12 10.89
N GLY A 68 -1.36 0.65 10.86
CA GLY A 68 -2.59 -0.14 10.70
C GLY A 68 -2.61 -0.94 9.39
N ILE A 69 -2.35 -0.28 8.26
CA ILE A 69 -2.30 -0.93 6.93
C ILE A 69 -1.21 -2.03 6.92
N LEU A 70 -0.01 -1.73 7.42
CA LEU A 70 1.09 -2.70 7.47
C LEU A 70 0.76 -3.92 8.33
N ALA A 71 0.14 -3.69 9.49
CA ALA A 71 -0.28 -4.77 10.38
C ALA A 71 -1.34 -5.65 9.73
N ASP A 72 -2.38 -5.03 9.16
CA ASP A 72 -3.46 -5.73 8.47
C ASP A 72 -2.94 -6.55 7.28
N TRP A 73 -2.18 -5.92 6.38
CA TRP A 73 -1.65 -6.57 5.20
C TRP A 73 -0.67 -7.69 5.49
N THR A 74 0.07 -7.60 6.61
CA THR A 74 0.95 -8.70 7.04
C THR A 74 0.13 -9.94 7.39
N MET A 75 -1.02 -9.76 8.07
CA MET A 75 -1.90 -10.84 8.47
C MET A 75 -2.66 -11.43 7.28
N HIS A 76 -3.19 -10.58 6.39
CA HIS A 76 -4.03 -10.98 5.26
C HIS A 76 -3.23 -11.08 3.93
N SER A 77 -1.90 -11.21 3.98
CA SER A 77 -1.03 -11.16 2.78
C SER A 77 -1.25 -12.29 1.76
N PHE A 78 -2.04 -13.32 2.09
CA PHE A 78 -2.38 -14.45 1.23
C PHE A 78 -3.86 -14.54 0.88
N GLU A 79 -4.66 -13.62 1.42
CA GLU A 79 -6.09 -13.59 1.20
C GLU A 79 -6.39 -12.81 -0.09
N ASP A 80 -7.55 -13.13 -0.67
CA ASP A 80 -8.02 -12.43 -1.85
C ASP A 80 -8.28 -10.95 -1.54
N ILE A 81 -8.40 -10.11 -2.57
CA ILE A 81 -8.83 -8.72 -2.40
C ILE A 81 -10.34 -8.80 -2.19
N GLU A 82 -10.79 -8.77 -0.93
CA GLU A 82 -12.20 -8.63 -0.64
C GLU A 82 -12.65 -7.25 -1.14
N SER A 83 -13.64 -7.23 -2.03
CA SER A 83 -14.12 -5.99 -2.65
C SER A 83 -14.60 -5.01 -1.58
N GLY A 84 -13.82 -3.96 -1.33
CA GLY A 84 -14.16 -2.83 -0.46
C GLY A 84 -13.33 -2.65 0.81
N ASP A 85 -12.50 -3.63 1.22
CA ASP A 85 -11.87 -3.62 2.56
C ASP A 85 -10.33 -3.57 2.58
N ASP A 86 -9.66 -3.43 1.43
CA ASP A 86 -8.18 -3.39 1.39
C ASP A 86 -7.56 -2.03 1.81
N TRP A 87 -8.31 -1.19 2.53
CA TRP A 87 -7.90 0.09 3.15
C TRP A 87 -7.38 1.20 2.22
N PHE A 88 -7.07 0.90 0.95
CA PHE A 88 -6.59 1.89 -0.03
C PHE A 88 -7.72 2.56 -0.82
N GLU A 89 -8.92 1.97 -0.86
CA GLU A 89 -10.10 2.55 -1.53
C GLU A 89 -10.84 3.58 -0.66
N VAL A 90 -10.37 3.81 0.58
CA VAL A 90 -10.84 4.91 1.40
C VAL A 90 -10.37 6.20 0.73
N GLY A 91 -11.21 6.76 -0.12
CA GLY A 91 -11.06 8.14 -0.57
C GLY A 91 -11.00 9.04 0.65
N LEU A 92 -9.79 9.49 0.99
CA LEU A 92 -9.53 10.61 1.88
C LEU A 92 -9.67 11.92 1.11
#